data_AF-A0A2N2Z0S7-F1
#
_entry.id   AF-A0A2N2Z0S7-F1
#
_cell.length_a   1.000
_cell.length_b   1.000
_cell.length_c   1.000
_cell.angle_alpha   90.00
_cell.angle_beta   90.00
_cell.angle_gamma   90.00
#
_symmetry.space_group_name_H-M   'P 1'
#
loop_
_entity.id
_entity.type
_entity.pdbx_description
1 polymer ?
#
loop_
_entity_poly.entity_id
_entity_poly.type
_entity_poly.pdbx_seq_one_letter_code
_entity_poly.pdbx_strand_id
1 'polypeptide(L)'
;MLLMKRILLLVTLVICSSWAFSQSQITKGERPPIDLERVPAEAYEQGKIQIKLMPNMDKSIPDVTINASKSEYVVTGVNTLDELNKEFGAKQYKPLLDGMYEKSAKSTQYRERHKAWGFHLWFEVEVDSKADVKEIIKKYSALAEVEIAEPVFKK
;
A
#
# COMPACT_ATOMS: atom_id res chain seq x y z
N MET A 1 -43.65 -21.21 -31.88
CA MET A 1 -42.32 -20.68 -32.25
C MET A 1 -41.87 -19.48 -31.39
N LEU A 2 -42.75 -18.57 -30.97
CA LEU A 2 -42.40 -17.41 -30.13
C LEU A 2 -41.95 -17.78 -28.69
N LEU A 3 -42.56 -18.81 -28.10
CA LEU A 3 -42.29 -19.26 -26.73
C LEU A 3 -40.88 -19.88 -26.58
N MET A 4 -40.43 -20.68 -27.55
CA MET A 4 -39.08 -21.26 -27.58
C MET A 4 -37.98 -20.20 -27.71
N LYS A 5 -38.21 -19.10 -28.45
CA LYS A 5 -37.25 -17.99 -28.57
C LYS A 5 -37.08 -17.22 -27.25
N ARG A 6 -38.14 -17.08 -26.44
CA ARG A 6 -38.10 -16.42 -25.12
C ARG A 6 -37.35 -17.25 -24.08
N ILE A 7 -37.51 -18.57 -24.10
CA ILE A 7 -36.80 -19.49 -23.22
C ILE A 7 -35.30 -19.52 -23.56
N LEU A 8 -34.95 -19.55 -24.85
CA LEU A 8 -33.55 -19.52 -25.29
C LEU A 8 -32.83 -18.23 -24.87
N LEU A 9 -33.53 -17.08 -24.91
CA LEU A 9 -33.00 -15.76 -24.53
C LEU A 9 -32.80 -15.63 -23.01
N LEU A 10 -33.65 -16.28 -22.21
CA LEU A 10 -33.50 -16.35 -20.75
C LEU A 10 -32.33 -17.27 -20.35
N VAL A 11 -32.14 -18.39 -21.03
CA VAL A 11 -31.04 -19.32 -20.76
C VAL A 11 -29.68 -18.69 -21.11
N THR A 12 -29.56 -17.94 -22.22
CA THR A 12 -28.32 -17.23 -22.55
C THR A 12 -28.01 -16.09 -21.58
N LEU A 13 -29.02 -15.41 -21.03
CA LEU A 13 -28.84 -14.36 -20.03
C LEU A 13 -28.29 -14.92 -18.68
N VAL A 14 -28.77 -16.09 -18.27
CA VAL A 14 -28.29 -16.77 -17.04
C VAL A 14 -26.87 -17.30 -17.20
N ILE A 15 -26.51 -17.81 -18.39
CA ILE A 15 -25.16 -18.30 -18.64
C ILE A 15 -24.15 -17.13 -18.70
N CYS A 16 -24.50 -15.98 -19.31
CA CYS A 16 -23.59 -14.81 -19.34
C CYS A 16 -23.31 -14.19 -17.97
N SER A 17 -24.28 -14.21 -17.03
CA SER A 17 -24.07 -13.63 -15.70
C SER A 17 -23.14 -14.46 -14.81
N SER A 18 -22.96 -15.75 -15.11
CA SER A 18 -22.11 -16.66 -14.35
C SER A 18 -20.60 -16.46 -14.59
N TRP A 19 -20.20 -15.83 -15.71
CA TRP A 19 -18.79 -15.53 -16.00
C TRP A 19 -18.32 -14.21 -15.38
N ALA A 20 -19.25 -13.36 -14.94
CA ALA A 20 -18.94 -12.02 -14.44
C ALA A 20 -18.52 -12.00 -12.95
N PHE A 21 -18.63 -13.11 -12.22
CA PHE A 21 -18.38 -13.18 -10.78
C PHE A 21 -17.45 -14.34 -10.41
N SER A 22 -16.21 -14.29 -10.89
CA SER A 22 -15.11 -15.02 -10.23
C SER A 22 -13.99 -14.04 -9.96
N GLN A 23 -14.16 -13.20 -8.92
CA GLN A 23 -13.01 -12.60 -8.25
C GLN A 23 -12.37 -13.72 -7.44
N SER A 24 -11.26 -14.26 -7.93
CA SER A 24 -10.50 -15.27 -7.19
C SER A 24 -10.11 -14.70 -5.82
N GLN A 25 -10.42 -15.44 -4.75
CA GLN A 25 -9.94 -15.08 -3.42
C GLN A 25 -8.41 -15.19 -3.42
N ILE A 26 -7.72 -14.07 -3.22
CA ILE A 26 -6.26 -14.05 -3.17
C ILE A 26 -5.82 -14.71 -1.87
N THR A 27 -5.13 -15.84 -2.00
CA THR A 27 -4.44 -16.48 -0.88
C THR A 27 -3.03 -15.91 -0.82
N LYS A 28 -2.70 -15.19 0.26
CA LYS A 28 -1.35 -14.65 0.48
C LYS A 28 -0.53 -15.69 1.24
N GLY A 29 0.74 -15.84 0.87
CA GLY A 29 1.70 -16.62 1.66
C GLY A 29 2.13 -15.88 2.93
N GLU A 30 2.78 -16.59 3.84
CA GLU A 30 3.40 -15.97 5.01
C GLU A 30 4.59 -15.08 4.60
N ARG A 31 4.73 -13.92 5.26
CA ARG A 31 5.91 -13.06 5.14
C ARG A 31 6.87 -13.42 6.27
N PRO A 32 8.13 -13.78 5.99
CA PRO A 32 9.11 -14.04 7.04
C PRO A 32 9.37 -12.75 7.84
N PRO A 33 9.47 -12.83 9.18
CA PRO A 33 9.79 -11.68 10.00
C PRO A 33 11.23 -11.23 9.77
N ILE A 34 11.46 -9.91 9.82
CA ILE A 34 12.79 -9.32 9.79
C ILE A 34 13.26 -9.12 11.23
N ASP A 35 14.38 -9.74 11.61
CA ASP A 35 15.05 -9.46 12.88
C ASP A 35 15.89 -8.18 12.74
N LEU A 36 15.28 -7.03 13.06
CA LEU A 36 15.88 -5.70 12.92
C LEU A 36 17.19 -5.55 13.72
N GLU A 37 17.35 -6.26 14.83
CA GLU A 37 18.56 -6.19 15.66
C GLU A 37 19.76 -6.79 14.92
N ARG A 38 19.54 -7.77 14.04
CA ARG A 38 20.58 -8.41 13.23
C ARG A 38 20.90 -7.67 11.94
N VAL A 39 20.09 -6.68 11.55
CA VAL A 39 20.34 -5.89 10.35
C VAL A 39 21.37 -4.79 10.67
N PRO A 40 22.52 -4.75 9.99
CA PRO A 40 23.53 -3.72 10.23
C PRO A 40 23.15 -2.40 9.55
N ALA A 41 23.60 -1.27 10.09
CA ALA A 41 23.19 0.07 9.64
C ALA A 41 23.58 0.39 8.19
N GLU A 42 24.62 -0.26 7.67
CA GLU A 42 25.08 -0.14 6.29
C GLU A 42 24.15 -0.83 5.29
N ALA A 43 23.31 -1.78 5.71
CA ALA A 43 22.44 -2.56 4.82
C ALA A 43 21.19 -1.80 4.36
N TYR A 44 20.83 -0.69 5.02
CA TYR A 44 19.65 0.08 4.71
C TYR A 44 19.94 1.57 4.51
N GLU A 45 19.02 2.22 3.81
CA GLU A 45 19.03 3.66 3.56
C GLU A 45 18.66 4.42 4.84
N GLN A 46 19.52 5.37 5.23
CA GLN A 46 19.21 6.26 6.35
C GLN A 46 18.11 7.26 5.94
N GLY A 47 17.22 7.59 6.89
CA GLY A 47 16.11 8.51 6.63
C GLY A 47 14.98 7.93 5.77
N LYS A 48 14.93 6.60 5.58
CA LYS A 48 13.87 5.95 4.78
C LYS A 48 13.37 4.66 5.41
N ILE A 49 12.05 4.52 5.46
CA ILE A 49 11.36 3.29 5.85
C ILE A 49 10.26 2.96 4.83
N GLN A 50 9.84 1.70 4.79
CA GLN A 50 8.60 1.29 4.14
C GLN A 50 7.57 0.99 5.20
N ILE A 51 6.35 1.45 4.97
CA ILE A 51 5.18 1.05 5.75
C ILE A 51 4.12 0.46 4.83
N LYS A 52 3.38 -0.51 5.35
CA LYS A 52 2.13 -0.98 4.79
C LYS A 52 1.02 -0.60 5.75
N LEU A 53 0.05 0.16 5.26
CA LEU A 53 -1.12 0.51 6.04
C LEU A 53 -2.12 -0.66 6.12
N MET A 54 -2.92 -0.67 7.17
CA MET A 54 -4.02 -1.62 7.31
C MET A 54 -5.07 -1.40 6.22
N PRO A 55 -5.80 -2.45 5.78
CA PRO A 55 -6.78 -2.34 4.69
C PRO A 55 -7.89 -1.29 4.91
N ASN A 56 -8.24 -1.00 6.16
CA ASN A 56 -9.23 0.03 6.50
C ASN A 56 -8.72 1.47 6.26
N MET A 57 -7.43 1.67 5.98
CA MET A 57 -6.85 2.98 5.69
C MET A 57 -6.96 3.42 4.22
N ASP A 58 -7.36 2.52 3.29
CA ASP A 58 -7.47 2.82 1.84
C ASP A 58 -8.30 4.08 1.54
N LYS A 59 -9.32 4.35 2.34
CA LYS A 59 -10.17 5.55 2.18
C LYS A 59 -9.62 6.80 2.87
N SER A 60 -8.73 6.63 3.83
CA SER A 60 -8.18 7.72 4.65
C SER A 60 -6.92 8.30 4.01
N ILE A 61 -6.05 7.43 3.49
CA ILE A 61 -4.76 7.83 2.90
C ILE A 61 -4.75 7.42 1.43
N PRO A 62 -4.74 8.38 0.49
CA PRO A 62 -4.79 8.06 -0.92
C PRO A 62 -3.47 7.45 -1.43
N ASP A 63 -3.57 6.51 -2.37
CA ASP A 63 -2.47 5.92 -3.14
C ASP A 63 -1.89 6.92 -4.17
N VAL A 64 -1.32 8.01 -3.66
CA VAL A 64 -0.60 9.07 -4.38
C VAL A 64 0.54 9.60 -3.51
N THR A 65 1.53 10.25 -4.12
CA THR A 65 2.62 10.87 -3.36
C THR A 65 2.09 12.06 -2.52
N ILE A 66 2.35 12.03 -1.21
CA ILE A 66 2.01 13.08 -0.26
C ILE A 66 3.32 13.72 0.22
N ASN A 67 3.46 15.02 0.06
CA ASN A 67 4.65 15.76 0.52
C ASN A 67 4.32 16.56 1.78
N ALA A 68 5.35 16.84 2.58
CA ALA A 68 5.22 17.77 3.70
C ALA A 68 4.66 19.10 3.20
N SER A 69 3.62 19.56 3.90
CA SER A 69 3.01 20.85 3.60
C SER A 69 3.83 21.97 4.24
N LYS A 70 3.26 23.17 4.38
CA LYS A 70 3.88 24.27 5.14
C LYS A 70 4.20 23.90 6.60
N SER A 71 3.62 22.81 7.11
CA SER A 71 3.82 22.27 8.46
C SER A 71 5.18 21.62 8.71
N GLU A 72 6.08 21.57 7.71
CA GLU A 72 7.42 20.92 7.76
C GLU A 72 7.42 19.39 7.85
N TYR A 73 6.26 18.76 8.06
CA TYR A 73 6.04 17.32 8.00
C TYR A 73 4.78 16.96 7.20
N VAL A 74 4.65 15.69 6.83
CA VAL A 74 3.48 15.12 6.14
C VAL A 74 2.30 15.04 7.10
N VAL A 75 1.16 15.61 6.70
CA VAL A 75 -0.12 15.50 7.41
C VAL A 75 -1.04 14.60 6.59
N THR A 76 -1.38 13.45 7.15
CA THR A 76 -2.23 12.41 6.55
C THR A 76 -3.70 12.58 6.95
N GLY A 77 -3.98 13.31 8.05
CA GLY A 77 -5.31 13.40 8.64
C GLY A 77 -5.62 12.27 9.64
N VAL A 78 -4.65 11.39 9.90
CA VAL A 78 -4.71 10.35 10.91
C VAL A 78 -3.80 10.76 12.08
N ASN A 79 -4.41 11.11 13.21
CA ASN A 79 -3.71 11.75 14.33
C ASN A 79 -2.45 11.00 14.79
N THR A 80 -2.51 9.68 14.96
CA THR A 80 -1.38 8.87 15.44
C THR A 80 -0.22 8.82 14.45
N LEU A 81 -0.51 8.75 13.14
CA LEU A 81 0.50 8.87 12.09
C LEU A 81 1.09 10.28 12.06
N ASP A 82 0.25 11.31 12.18
CA ASP A 82 0.66 12.71 12.12
C ASP A 82 1.56 13.10 13.32
N GLU A 83 1.33 12.50 14.49
CA GLU A 83 2.20 12.62 15.65
C GLU A 83 3.61 12.06 15.38
N LEU A 84 3.71 10.85 14.82
CA LEU A 84 5.02 10.27 14.45
C LEU A 84 5.67 10.99 13.27
N ASN A 85 4.87 11.45 12.30
CA ASN A 85 5.36 12.26 11.18
C ASN A 85 6.01 13.53 11.67
N LYS A 86 5.39 14.20 12.65
CA LYS A 86 5.96 15.38 13.30
C LYS A 86 7.20 15.04 14.09
N GLU A 87 7.17 13.97 14.87
CA GLU A 87 8.29 13.54 15.71
C GLU A 87 9.56 13.25 14.89
N PHE A 88 9.42 12.49 13.80
CA PHE A 88 10.54 12.07 12.96
C PHE A 88 10.77 12.95 11.73
N GLY A 89 10.00 14.03 11.60
CA GLY A 89 10.12 14.96 10.48
C GLY A 89 9.84 14.32 9.12
N ALA A 90 8.81 13.48 9.00
CA ALA A 90 8.43 12.83 7.75
C ALA A 90 8.18 13.84 6.63
N LYS A 91 8.96 13.77 5.55
CA LYS A 91 8.96 14.72 4.43
C LYS A 91 8.12 14.27 3.25
N GLN A 92 8.00 12.96 3.04
CA GLN A 92 7.26 12.41 1.91
C GLN A 92 6.70 11.02 2.25
N TYR A 93 5.49 10.75 1.79
CA TYR A 93 4.94 9.41 1.62
C TYR A 93 4.82 9.16 0.13
N LYS A 94 5.58 8.20 -0.38
CA LYS A 94 5.59 7.83 -1.79
C LYS A 94 5.04 6.42 -1.96
N PRO A 95 3.97 6.20 -2.76
CA PRO A 95 3.48 4.85 -3.02
C PRO A 95 4.57 3.93 -3.57
N LEU A 96 4.58 2.66 -3.14
CA LEU A 96 5.60 1.69 -3.55
C LEU A 96 5.67 1.52 -5.09
N LEU A 97 4.52 1.63 -5.76
CA LEU A 97 4.39 1.49 -7.21
C LEU A 97 4.20 2.85 -7.91
N ASP A 98 4.60 3.95 -7.28
CA ASP A 98 4.50 5.31 -7.82
C ASP A 98 5.15 5.43 -9.23
N GLY A 99 4.48 6.14 -10.12
CA GLY A 99 4.88 6.33 -11.52
C GLY A 99 4.80 5.06 -12.40
N MET A 100 4.57 3.85 -11.87
CA MET A 100 4.50 2.61 -12.67
C MET A 100 3.35 2.65 -13.68
N TYR A 101 2.18 3.14 -13.26
CA TYR A 101 0.97 3.17 -14.08
C TYR A 101 1.01 4.23 -15.19
N GLU A 102 1.93 5.19 -15.10
CA GLU A 102 2.10 6.24 -16.12
C GLU A 102 3.02 5.79 -17.27
N LYS A 103 3.80 4.73 -17.06
CA LYS A 103 4.77 4.24 -18.06
C LYS A 103 4.12 3.67 -19.32
N SER A 104 2.92 3.08 -19.21
CA SER A 104 2.23 2.48 -20.37
C SER A 104 0.76 2.22 -20.09
N ALA A 105 -0.08 2.19 -21.12
CA ALA A 105 -1.47 1.74 -20.99
C ALA A 105 -1.58 0.30 -20.47
N LYS A 106 -0.57 -0.55 -20.75
CA LYS A 106 -0.50 -1.93 -20.27
C LYS A 106 -0.30 -2.02 -18.76
N SER A 107 0.48 -1.13 -18.15
CA SER A 107 0.69 -1.15 -16.69
C SER A 107 -0.57 -0.78 -15.93
N THR A 108 -1.39 0.14 -16.45
CA THR A 108 -2.69 0.52 -15.86
C THR A 108 -3.63 -0.67 -15.72
N GLN A 109 -3.61 -1.63 -16.65
CA GLN A 109 -4.45 -2.84 -16.61
C GLN A 109 -4.18 -3.72 -15.38
N TYR A 110 -3.02 -3.59 -14.74
CA TYR A 110 -2.65 -4.36 -13.56
C TYR A 110 -3.02 -3.69 -12.23
N ARG A 111 -3.54 -2.46 -12.24
CA ARG A 111 -3.80 -1.69 -11.00
C ARG A 111 -4.77 -2.41 -10.07
N GLU A 112 -5.89 -2.90 -10.56
CA GLU A 112 -6.88 -3.60 -9.73
C GLU A 112 -6.33 -4.90 -9.14
N ARG A 113 -5.49 -5.62 -9.90
CA ARG A 113 -4.77 -6.78 -9.36
C ARG A 113 -3.82 -6.36 -8.25
N HIS A 114 -3.02 -5.31 -8.44
CA HIS A 114 -2.11 -4.83 -7.39
C HIS A 114 -2.86 -4.35 -6.15
N LYS A 115 -4.03 -3.73 -6.32
CA LYS A 115 -4.92 -3.37 -5.21
C LYS A 115 -5.40 -4.60 -4.44
N ALA A 116 -5.86 -5.62 -5.15
CA ALA A 116 -6.28 -6.86 -4.54
C ALA A 116 -5.15 -7.57 -3.77
N TRP A 117 -3.89 -7.42 -4.21
CA TRP A 117 -2.70 -7.86 -3.46
C TRP A 117 -2.32 -6.94 -2.28
N GLY A 118 -2.86 -5.73 -2.22
CA GLY A 118 -2.63 -4.74 -1.17
C GLY A 118 -1.44 -3.80 -1.41
N PHE A 119 -0.92 -3.72 -2.65
CA PHE A 119 0.25 -2.87 -2.94
C PHE A 119 -0.03 -1.37 -2.89
N HIS A 120 -1.28 -0.96 -3.08
CA HIS A 120 -1.73 0.43 -2.92
C HIS A 120 -1.65 0.96 -1.48
N LEU A 121 -1.44 0.08 -0.50
CA LEU A 121 -1.30 0.44 0.92
C LEU A 121 0.16 0.60 1.34
N TRP A 122 1.10 0.34 0.43
CA TRP A 122 2.53 0.43 0.71
C TRP A 122 3.07 1.81 0.33
N PHE A 123 3.82 2.39 1.26
CA PHE A 123 4.48 3.67 1.08
C PHE A 123 5.94 3.59 1.54
N GLU A 124 6.84 4.18 0.77
CA GLU A 124 8.14 4.64 1.26
C GLU A 124 7.93 5.97 1.98
N VAL A 125 8.34 6.05 3.24
CA VAL A 125 8.31 7.27 4.04
C VAL A 125 9.72 7.80 4.16
N GLU A 126 9.94 9.00 3.63
CA GLU A 126 11.16 9.76 3.84
C GLU A 126 11.03 10.56 5.14
N VAL A 127 12.00 10.43 6.03
CA VAL A 127 12.07 11.07 7.36
C VAL A 127 13.39 11.82 7.51
N ASP A 128 13.59 12.54 8.61
CA ASP A 128 14.88 13.18 8.89
C ASP A 128 15.99 12.11 8.95
N SER A 129 17.07 12.34 8.20
CA SER A 129 18.20 11.40 8.09
C SER A 129 19.00 11.23 9.38
N LYS A 130 18.77 12.08 10.39
CA LYS A 130 19.38 11.97 11.72
C LYS A 130 18.63 11.02 12.65
N ALA A 131 17.40 10.63 12.33
CA ALA A 131 16.59 9.75 13.16
C ALA A 131 17.06 8.28 13.02
N ASP A 132 17.03 7.53 14.11
CA ASP A 132 17.36 6.10 14.09
C ASP A 132 16.25 5.31 13.39
N VAL A 133 16.55 4.78 12.21
CA VAL A 133 15.63 3.97 11.39
C VAL A 133 15.01 2.82 12.18
N LYS A 134 15.76 2.15 13.07
CA LYS A 134 15.21 1.03 13.86
C LYS A 134 14.18 1.52 14.87
N GLU A 135 14.46 2.66 15.52
CA GLU A 135 13.50 3.29 16.43
C GLU A 135 12.22 3.71 15.69
N ILE A 136 12.37 4.32 14.51
CA ILE A 136 11.23 4.74 13.67
C ILE A 136 10.37 3.52 13.34
N ILE A 137 10.98 2.44 12.82
CA ILE A 137 10.26 1.21 12.47
C ILE A 137 9.52 0.66 13.70
N LYS A 138 10.16 0.65 14.88
CA LYS A 138 9.54 0.19 16.12
C LYS A 138 8.31 1.03 16.50
N LYS A 139 8.36 2.36 16.34
CA LYS A 139 7.21 3.23 16.65
C LYS A 139 6.09 3.10 15.63
N TYR A 140 6.41 3.09 14.34
CA TYR A 140 5.39 2.90 13.29
C TYR A 140 4.72 1.52 13.38
N SER A 141 5.47 0.45 13.62
CA SER A 141 4.92 -0.91 13.75
C SER A 141 4.04 -1.10 14.99
N ALA A 142 4.08 -0.18 15.96
CA ALA A 142 3.20 -0.19 17.12
C ALA A 142 1.84 0.50 16.88
N LEU A 143 1.67 1.19 15.73
CA LEU A 143 0.43 1.86 15.38
C LEU A 143 -0.62 0.87 14.88
N ALA A 144 -1.87 1.05 15.29
CA ALA A 144 -2.99 0.21 14.85
C ALA A 144 -3.30 0.37 13.35
N GLU A 145 -2.85 1.47 12.74
CA GLU A 145 -3.03 1.79 11.33
C GLU A 145 -1.97 1.17 10.42
N VAL A 146 -0.89 0.63 10.98
CA VAL A 146 0.27 0.08 10.26
C VAL A 146 0.28 -1.43 10.38
N GLU A 147 0.15 -2.12 9.25
CA GLU A 147 0.26 -3.58 9.18
C GLU A 147 1.73 -4.04 9.24
N ILE A 148 2.62 -3.30 8.55
CA ILE A 148 4.05 -3.63 8.44
C ILE A 148 4.85 -2.32 8.44
N ALA A 149 5.98 -2.31 9.13
CA ALA A 149 7.02 -1.30 8.96
C ALA A 149 8.38 -1.98 8.82
N GLU A 150 9.21 -1.54 7.88
CA GLU A 150 10.50 -2.17 7.57
C GLU A 150 11.51 -1.17 6.98
N PRO A 151 12.82 -1.48 7.01
CA PRO A 151 13.81 -0.59 6.43
C PRO A 151 13.79 -0.66 4.90
N VAL A 152 14.20 0.44 4.25
CA VAL A 152 14.53 0.41 2.83
C VAL A 152 15.94 -0.13 2.68
N PHE A 153 16.11 -1.35 2.17
CA PHE A 153 17.44 -1.92 1.95
C PHE A 153 18.17 -1.23 0.78
N LYS A 154 19.48 -1.09 0.91
CA LYS A 154 20.35 -0.65 -0.19
C LYS A 154 20.35 -1.70 -1.30
N LYS A 155 20.49 -1.23 -2.53
CA LYS A 155 20.56 -2.07 -3.74
C LYS A 155 21.94 -2.65 -3.99
#